data_AF-A0A419W734-F1
#
_entry.id   AF-A0A419W734-F1
#
_cell.length_a   1.000
_cell.length_b   1.000
_cell.length_c   1.000
_cell.angle_alpha   90.00
_cell.angle_beta   90.00
_cell.angle_gamma   90.00
#
_symmetry.space_group_name_H-M   'P 1'
#
loop_
_entity.id
_entity.type
_entity.pdbx_description
1 polymer ?
#
loop_
_entity_poly.entity_id
_entity_poly.type
_entity_poly.pdbx_seq_one_letter_code
_entity_poly.pdbx_strand_id
1 'polypeptide(L)'
;MKIKLLFLFLLCSAAVLGQTSKLEQEVLIKEYEQSKRQEKIASKMQDWASKLDRFGAYPDLPITPEGDVYYSLLGEFPAIKKADIFDRALEWMAIHNELYPNSIYQNPGNGKIIFHYSLPLSNLTSLNYTCIITIKDYKLLFEVLDISFQEFVPGHYAGEEWIADRTVTKKITEFYPITMKDESEWSKTLNMFKAFNDHVSENMNSLYDYISNANATDF
;
A
#
# COMPACT_ATOMS: atom_id res chain seq x y z
N MET A 1 12.43 -13.65 -45.31
CA MET A 1 12.23 -14.52 -44.13
C MET A 1 13.48 -14.42 -43.25
N LYS A 2 13.35 -14.29 -41.92
CA LYS A 2 14.41 -14.07 -40.90
C LYS A 2 14.57 -12.65 -40.33
N ILE A 3 13.49 -12.03 -39.88
CA ILE A 3 13.52 -11.03 -38.79
C ILE A 3 12.26 -11.25 -37.91
N LYS A 4 12.12 -12.45 -37.36
CA LYS A 4 11.02 -12.78 -36.42
C LYS A 4 11.49 -13.44 -35.11
N LEU A 5 12.81 -13.47 -34.85
CA LEU A 5 13.36 -14.13 -33.67
C LEU A 5 13.98 -13.19 -32.63
N LEU A 6 14.05 -11.87 -32.90
CA LEU A 6 14.63 -10.93 -31.93
C LEU A 6 13.60 -10.29 -30.98
N PHE A 7 12.30 -10.44 -31.27
CA PHE A 7 11.23 -9.90 -30.43
C PHE A 7 10.78 -10.85 -29.30
N LEU A 8 11.26 -12.11 -29.30
CA LEU A 8 10.88 -13.09 -28.27
C LEU A 8 11.82 -13.08 -27.05
N PHE A 9 12.97 -12.43 -27.13
CA PHE A 9 13.93 -12.32 -26.02
C PHE A 9 13.80 -11.01 -25.21
N LEU A 10 12.92 -10.09 -25.64
CA LEU A 10 12.64 -8.82 -24.97
C LEU A 10 11.36 -8.83 -24.12
N LEU A 11 10.72 -10.00 -23.97
CA LEU A 11 9.48 -10.19 -23.20
C LEU A 11 9.71 -10.77 -21.79
N CYS A 12 10.96 -10.86 -21.32
CA CYS A 12 11.30 -11.37 -19.98
C CYS A 12 11.80 -10.31 -18.99
N SER A 13 11.66 -9.01 -19.26
CA SER A 13 12.14 -7.95 -18.36
C SER A 13 11.04 -7.12 -17.69
N ALA A 14 9.90 -7.74 -17.41
CA ALA A 14 8.89 -7.17 -16.51
C ALA A 14 8.22 -8.28 -15.68
N ALA A 15 9.00 -9.19 -15.11
CA ALA A 15 8.59 -9.82 -13.87
C ALA A 15 8.96 -8.84 -12.75
N VAL A 16 8.23 -7.72 -12.65
CA VAL A 16 8.28 -6.89 -11.44
C VAL A 16 7.41 -7.62 -10.42
N LEU A 17 8.04 -8.64 -9.84
CA LEU A 17 7.45 -9.48 -8.81
C LEU A 17 7.27 -8.62 -7.56
N GLY A 18 6.11 -8.71 -6.94
CA GLY A 18 5.78 -7.91 -5.77
C GLY A 18 6.70 -8.18 -4.58
N GLN A 19 7.15 -7.13 -3.92
CA GLN A 19 8.16 -7.19 -2.87
C GLN A 19 7.73 -8.05 -1.67
N THR A 20 8.40 -9.19 -1.53
CA THR A 20 8.32 -10.11 -0.38
C THR A 20 9.66 -10.18 0.31
N SER A 21 9.71 -10.75 1.52
CA SER A 21 10.98 -11.08 2.18
C SER A 21 11.91 -11.91 1.27
N LYS A 22 11.35 -12.77 0.42
CA LYS A 22 12.12 -13.58 -0.53
C LYS A 22 12.77 -12.72 -1.62
N LEU A 23 12.07 -11.74 -2.17
CA LEU A 23 12.65 -10.85 -3.18
C LEU A 23 13.72 -9.93 -2.60
N GLU A 24 13.53 -9.41 -1.37
CA GLU A 24 14.59 -8.68 -0.67
C GLU A 24 15.87 -9.53 -0.56
N GLN A 25 15.71 -10.82 -0.23
CA GLN A 25 16.82 -11.76 -0.15
C GLN A 25 17.46 -12.05 -1.52
N GLU A 26 16.66 -12.24 -2.57
CA GLU A 26 17.17 -12.45 -3.94
C GLU A 26 17.96 -11.23 -4.44
N VAL A 27 17.50 -10.02 -4.14
CA VAL A 27 18.23 -8.77 -4.47
C VAL A 27 19.57 -8.73 -3.73
N LEU A 28 19.60 -9.06 -2.43
CA LEU A 28 20.84 -9.10 -1.65
C LEU A 28 21.82 -10.17 -2.16
N ILE A 29 21.34 -11.36 -2.52
CA ILE A 29 22.15 -12.43 -3.11
C ILE A 29 22.77 -11.95 -4.42
N LYS A 30 21.98 -11.32 -5.28
CA LYS A 30 22.47 -10.77 -6.54
C LYS A 30 23.50 -9.66 -6.32
N GLU A 31 23.29 -8.78 -5.33
CA GLU A 31 24.27 -7.75 -4.94
C GLU A 31 25.58 -8.41 -4.46
N TYR A 32 25.49 -9.47 -3.66
CA TYR A 32 26.64 -10.22 -3.15
C TYR A 32 27.45 -10.86 -4.29
N GLU A 33 26.79 -11.53 -5.22
CA GLU A 33 27.44 -12.18 -6.37
C GLU A 33 28.16 -11.20 -7.29
N GLN A 34 27.65 -9.97 -7.41
CA GLN A 34 28.15 -8.95 -8.34
C GLN A 34 29.15 -7.98 -7.69
N SER A 35 29.19 -7.91 -6.36
CA SER A 35 29.99 -6.93 -5.63
C SER A 35 31.44 -7.38 -5.44
N LYS A 36 32.37 -6.43 -5.60
CA LYS A 36 33.79 -6.62 -5.20
C LYS A 36 33.99 -6.56 -3.68
N ARG A 37 32.94 -6.25 -2.91
CA ARG A 37 32.95 -6.08 -1.44
C ARG A 37 32.00 -7.07 -0.78
N GLN A 38 32.19 -8.35 -1.06
CA GLN A 38 31.32 -9.43 -0.58
C GLN A 38 31.14 -9.45 0.95
N GLU A 39 32.20 -9.19 1.72
CA GLU A 39 32.13 -9.12 3.19
C GLU A 39 31.13 -8.05 3.68
N LYS A 40 31.12 -6.88 3.03
CA LYS A 40 30.17 -5.81 3.37
C LYS A 40 28.73 -6.24 3.10
N ILE A 41 28.49 -6.89 1.96
CA ILE A 41 27.14 -7.37 1.61
C ILE A 41 26.71 -8.50 2.53
N ALA A 42 27.63 -9.40 2.93
CA ALA A 42 27.35 -10.45 3.89
C ALA A 42 26.94 -9.88 5.26
N SER A 43 27.62 -8.84 5.76
CA SER A 43 27.22 -8.13 6.98
C SER A 43 25.80 -7.57 6.83
N LYS A 44 25.55 -6.82 5.74
CA LYS A 44 24.24 -6.25 5.43
C LYS A 44 23.13 -7.30 5.37
N MET A 45 23.40 -8.50 4.83
CA MET A 45 22.46 -9.63 4.84
C MET A 45 22.16 -10.14 6.25
N GLN A 46 23.17 -10.24 7.12
CA GLN A 46 23.00 -10.62 8.52
C GLN A 46 22.22 -9.56 9.31
N ASP A 47 22.50 -8.29 9.06
CA ASP A 47 21.82 -7.16 9.68
C ASP A 47 20.35 -7.14 9.26
N TRP A 48 20.06 -7.35 7.97
CA TRP A 48 18.69 -7.48 7.47
C TRP A 48 17.93 -8.65 8.09
N ALA A 49 18.55 -9.84 8.16
CA ALA A 49 17.94 -11.01 8.78
C ALA A 49 17.64 -10.77 10.27
N SER A 50 18.61 -10.22 11.00
CA SER A 50 18.46 -9.86 12.42
C SER A 50 17.38 -8.79 12.62
N LYS A 51 17.23 -7.88 11.66
CA LYS A 51 16.21 -6.84 11.68
C LYS A 51 14.82 -7.42 11.54
N LEU A 52 14.62 -8.31 10.56
CA LEU A 52 13.32 -8.97 10.34
C LEU A 52 12.92 -9.85 11.52
N ASP A 53 13.87 -10.60 12.10
CA ASP A 53 13.63 -11.42 13.30
C ASP A 53 13.12 -10.58 14.48
N ARG A 54 13.78 -9.44 14.75
CA ARG A 54 13.34 -8.50 15.81
C ARG A 54 12.01 -7.81 15.49
N PHE A 55 11.73 -7.58 14.21
CA PHE A 55 10.51 -6.92 13.76
C PHE A 55 9.30 -7.87 13.77
N GLY A 56 9.54 -9.18 13.69
CA GLY A 56 8.54 -10.25 13.82
C GLY A 56 8.18 -10.91 12.49
N ALA A 57 8.02 -10.13 11.41
CA ALA A 57 7.89 -10.62 10.04
C ALA A 57 7.93 -9.45 9.04
N TYR A 58 8.30 -9.72 7.79
CA TYR A 58 8.15 -8.73 6.72
C TYR A 58 6.66 -8.43 6.49
N PRO A 59 6.25 -7.15 6.34
CA PRO A 59 4.87 -6.81 6.00
C PRO A 59 4.61 -7.14 4.53
N ASP A 60 4.07 -8.32 4.28
CA ASP A 60 3.73 -8.78 2.93
C ASP A 60 2.54 -7.97 2.39
N LEU A 61 2.83 -7.03 1.48
CA LEU A 61 1.79 -6.25 0.81
C LEU A 61 1.31 -6.97 -0.46
N PRO A 62 0.00 -7.00 -0.74
CA PRO A 62 -0.54 -7.60 -1.95
C PRO A 62 -0.16 -6.77 -3.17
N ILE A 63 0.36 -7.42 -4.20
CA ILE A 63 0.90 -6.75 -5.38
C ILE A 63 0.34 -7.40 -6.65
N THR A 64 0.00 -6.58 -7.64
CA THR A 64 -0.47 -7.03 -8.94
C THR A 64 0.67 -7.60 -9.80
N PRO A 65 0.38 -8.35 -10.88
CA PRO A 65 1.42 -8.78 -11.83
C PRO A 65 2.25 -7.65 -12.42
N GLU A 66 1.71 -6.43 -12.46
CA GLU A 66 2.37 -5.21 -12.93
C GLU A 66 3.34 -4.60 -11.91
N GLY A 67 3.34 -5.09 -10.66
CA GLY A 67 4.22 -4.63 -9.59
C GLY A 67 3.64 -3.53 -8.71
N ASP A 68 2.37 -3.18 -8.88
CA ASP A 68 1.68 -2.20 -8.05
C ASP A 68 1.08 -2.83 -6.79
N VAL A 69 1.18 -2.14 -5.65
CA VAL A 69 0.49 -2.57 -4.43
C VAL A 69 -1.00 -2.33 -4.59
N TYR A 70 -1.81 -3.38 -4.43
CA TYR A 70 -3.24 -3.36 -4.65
C TYR A 70 -3.94 -4.31 -3.68
N TYR A 71 -4.81 -3.75 -2.83
CA TYR A 71 -5.65 -4.54 -1.96
C TYR A 71 -7.02 -4.72 -2.59
N SER A 72 -7.58 -5.92 -2.47
CA SER A 72 -8.91 -6.27 -2.96
C SER A 72 -9.57 -7.24 -2.01
N LEU A 73 -10.73 -6.87 -1.48
CA LEU A 73 -11.52 -7.73 -0.60
C LEU A 73 -12.97 -7.77 -1.07
N LEU A 74 -13.48 -8.98 -1.29
CA LEU A 74 -14.88 -9.22 -1.58
C LEU A 74 -15.62 -9.55 -0.27
N GLY A 75 -16.53 -8.68 0.13
CA GLY A 75 -17.50 -8.92 1.19
C GLY A 75 -18.82 -9.43 0.62
N GLU A 76 -19.35 -10.50 1.20
CA GLU A 76 -20.67 -11.02 0.89
C GLU A 76 -21.64 -10.77 2.05
N PHE A 77 -22.83 -10.29 1.72
CA PHE A 77 -23.90 -9.93 2.65
C PHE A 77 -25.20 -10.61 2.23
N PRO A 78 -25.37 -11.89 2.59
CA PRO A 78 -26.60 -12.61 2.28
C PRO A 78 -27.81 -11.84 2.79
N ALA A 79 -28.81 -11.64 1.93
CA ALA A 79 -30.06 -10.92 2.21
C ALA A 79 -29.99 -9.38 2.36
N ILE A 80 -28.83 -8.72 2.24
CA ILE A 80 -28.76 -7.25 2.21
C ILE A 80 -28.71 -6.76 0.75
N LYS A 81 -29.66 -5.93 0.35
CA LYS A 81 -29.75 -5.46 -1.05
C LYS A 81 -28.70 -4.41 -1.35
N LYS A 82 -28.40 -4.21 -2.64
CA LYS A 82 -27.42 -3.22 -3.10
C LYS A 82 -27.66 -1.83 -2.51
N ALA A 83 -28.91 -1.36 -2.47
CA ALA A 83 -29.24 -0.03 -1.98
C ALA A 83 -28.85 0.13 -0.49
N ASP A 84 -29.22 -0.84 0.34
CA ASP A 84 -28.91 -0.82 1.77
C ASP A 84 -27.39 -0.90 2.01
N ILE A 85 -26.67 -1.76 1.27
CA ILE A 85 -25.19 -1.81 1.35
C ILE A 85 -24.58 -0.46 0.98
N PHE A 86 -25.12 0.21 -0.03
CA PHE A 86 -24.63 1.51 -0.50
C PHE A 86 -24.81 2.61 0.54
N ASP A 87 -26.01 2.72 1.09
CA ASP A 87 -26.30 3.73 2.12
C ASP A 87 -25.48 3.46 3.40
N ARG A 88 -25.34 2.21 3.81
CA ARG A 88 -24.52 1.82 4.97
C ARG A 88 -23.03 2.08 4.76
N ALA A 89 -22.51 1.89 3.55
CA ALA A 89 -21.13 2.25 3.24
C ALA A 89 -20.92 3.76 3.35
N LEU A 90 -21.87 4.58 2.87
CA LEU A 90 -21.81 6.04 3.01
C LEU A 90 -21.86 6.48 4.48
N GLU A 91 -22.74 5.90 5.29
CA GLU A 91 -22.82 6.17 6.72
C GLU A 91 -21.52 5.79 7.44
N TRP A 92 -20.98 4.59 7.17
CA TRP A 92 -19.73 4.13 7.74
C TRP A 92 -18.59 5.12 7.45
N MET A 93 -18.48 5.59 6.19
CA MET A 93 -17.47 6.57 5.79
C MET A 93 -17.65 7.91 6.51
N ALA A 94 -18.89 8.40 6.67
CA ALA A 94 -19.15 9.64 7.38
C ALA A 94 -18.79 9.55 8.87
N ILE A 95 -19.04 8.40 9.51
CA ILE A 95 -18.79 8.18 10.95
C ILE A 95 -17.31 7.94 11.24
N HIS A 96 -16.65 7.09 10.46
CA HIS A 96 -15.31 6.60 10.79
C HIS A 96 -14.19 7.41 10.13
N ASN A 97 -14.47 8.04 9.00
CA ASN A 97 -13.47 8.70 8.16
C ASN A 97 -13.75 10.19 7.94
N GLU A 98 -14.84 10.72 8.52
CA GLU A 98 -15.33 12.09 8.31
C GLU A 98 -15.50 12.43 6.80
N LEU A 99 -15.73 11.40 5.99
CA LEU A 99 -15.89 11.53 4.54
C LEU A 99 -17.37 11.71 4.20
N TYR A 100 -17.74 12.96 3.95
CA TYR A 100 -19.10 13.31 3.57
C TYR A 100 -19.33 13.22 2.05
N PRO A 101 -20.57 12.98 1.60
CA PRO A 101 -20.96 12.91 0.19
C PRO A 101 -20.36 13.95 -0.76
N ASN A 102 -20.12 15.18 -0.30
CA ASN A 102 -19.59 16.27 -1.12
C ASN A 102 -18.06 16.17 -1.38
N SER A 103 -17.37 15.29 -0.67
CA SER A 103 -15.91 15.10 -0.74
C SER A 103 -15.50 13.82 -1.48
N ILE A 104 -16.47 13.03 -1.93
CA ILE A 104 -16.26 11.71 -2.55
C ILE A 104 -17.04 11.63 -3.86
N TYR A 105 -16.55 10.82 -4.80
CA TYR A 105 -17.37 10.41 -5.93
C TYR A 105 -18.29 9.28 -5.49
N GLN A 106 -19.57 9.38 -5.83
CA GLN A 106 -20.53 8.30 -5.60
C GLN A 106 -21.57 8.24 -6.72
N ASN A 107 -21.96 7.02 -7.09
CA ASN A 107 -23.00 6.77 -8.07
C ASN A 107 -23.82 5.54 -7.66
N PRO A 108 -25.04 5.72 -7.11
CA PRO A 108 -25.87 4.60 -6.68
C PRO A 108 -26.32 3.72 -7.85
N GLY A 109 -26.48 4.30 -9.05
CA GLY A 109 -26.88 3.58 -10.25
C GLY A 109 -25.91 2.47 -10.63
N ASN A 110 -24.61 2.76 -10.69
CA ASN A 110 -23.57 1.75 -10.94
C ASN A 110 -22.98 1.14 -9.67
N GLY A 111 -23.36 1.63 -8.48
CA GLY A 111 -22.92 1.11 -7.18
C GLY A 111 -21.47 1.46 -6.83
N LYS A 112 -20.91 2.51 -7.44
CA LYS A 112 -19.49 2.88 -7.26
C LYS A 112 -19.34 4.05 -6.32
N ILE A 113 -18.41 3.93 -5.39
CA ILE A 113 -17.93 5.01 -4.52
C ILE A 113 -16.41 5.08 -4.67
N ILE A 114 -15.86 6.28 -4.84
CA ILE A 114 -14.41 6.50 -4.95
C ILE A 114 -14.04 7.68 -4.06
N PHE A 115 -12.99 7.51 -3.26
CA PHE A 115 -12.45 8.59 -2.44
C PHE A 115 -10.94 8.50 -2.33
N HIS A 116 -10.33 9.66 -2.14
CA HIS A 116 -8.94 9.77 -1.73
C HIS A 116 -8.89 9.91 -0.22
N TYR A 117 -8.03 9.14 0.42
CA TYR A 117 -7.83 9.20 1.86
C TYR A 117 -6.41 9.63 2.18
N SER A 118 -6.28 10.50 3.18
CA SER A 118 -5.00 10.96 3.70
C SER A 118 -4.97 10.72 5.21
N LEU A 119 -3.97 9.97 5.67
CA LEU A 119 -3.81 9.63 7.08
C LEU A 119 -2.43 10.10 7.56
N PRO A 120 -2.35 10.98 8.57
CA PRO A 120 -1.08 11.32 9.19
C PRO A 120 -0.53 10.09 9.94
N LEU A 121 0.64 9.59 9.51
CA LEU A 121 1.36 8.52 10.22
C LEU A 121 2.31 9.09 11.29
N SER A 122 2.79 10.31 11.08
CA SER A 122 3.59 11.09 12.03
C SER A 122 3.54 12.57 11.69
N ASN A 123 4.17 13.43 12.49
CA ASN A 123 4.29 14.87 12.22
C ASN A 123 4.98 15.20 10.89
N LEU A 124 5.71 14.27 10.29
CA LEU A 124 6.50 14.47 9.08
C LEU A 124 6.10 13.54 7.93
N THR A 125 5.10 12.68 8.13
CA THR A 125 4.74 11.66 7.14
C THR A 125 3.25 11.40 7.13
N SER A 126 2.65 11.52 5.94
CA SER A 126 1.25 11.15 5.71
C SER A 126 1.17 10.05 4.65
N LEU A 127 0.31 9.07 4.89
CA LEU A 127 -0.11 8.07 3.92
C LEU A 127 -1.24 8.66 3.06
N ASN A 128 -1.18 8.43 1.75
CA ASN A 128 -2.26 8.74 0.83
C ASN A 128 -2.59 7.52 -0.02
N TYR A 129 -3.87 7.26 -0.24
CA TYR A 129 -4.32 6.21 -1.16
C TYR A 129 -5.69 6.54 -1.76
N THR A 130 -6.03 5.83 -2.83
CA THR A 130 -7.36 5.82 -3.42
C THR A 130 -8.10 4.57 -2.99
N CYS A 131 -9.32 4.74 -2.47
CA CYS A 131 -10.23 3.64 -2.19
C CYS A 131 -11.36 3.62 -3.23
N ILE A 132 -11.67 2.43 -3.72
CA ILE A 132 -12.81 2.17 -4.60
C ILE A 132 -13.69 1.12 -3.94
N ILE A 133 -14.96 1.46 -3.76
CA ILE A 133 -15.99 0.53 -3.30
C ILE A 133 -16.95 0.30 -4.46
N THR A 134 -17.13 -0.97 -4.86
CA THR A 134 -18.06 -1.38 -5.91
C THR A 134 -19.11 -2.32 -5.35
N ILE A 135 -20.39 -1.93 -5.43
CA ILE A 135 -21.50 -2.60 -4.76
C ILE A 135 -22.45 -3.19 -5.80
N LYS A 136 -22.79 -4.47 -5.59
CA LYS A 136 -23.84 -5.19 -6.31
C LYS A 136 -24.81 -5.80 -5.30
N ASP A 137 -25.87 -6.44 -5.77
CA ASP A 137 -26.76 -7.14 -4.85
C ASP A 137 -25.99 -8.18 -4.03
N TYR A 138 -26.18 -8.13 -2.71
CA TYR A 138 -25.62 -9.04 -1.73
C TYR A 138 -24.09 -9.05 -1.62
N LYS A 139 -23.37 -8.10 -2.23
CA LYS A 139 -21.91 -8.07 -2.16
C LYS A 139 -21.28 -6.71 -2.43
N LEU A 140 -20.09 -6.53 -1.89
CA LEU A 140 -19.26 -5.34 -1.99
C LEU A 140 -17.83 -5.76 -2.31
N LEU A 141 -17.20 -5.08 -3.26
CA LEU A 141 -15.76 -5.15 -3.49
C LEU A 141 -15.11 -3.88 -2.94
N PHE A 142 -14.15 -4.03 -2.03
CA PHE A 142 -13.35 -2.95 -1.47
C PHE A 142 -11.94 -3.03 -2.04
N GLU A 143 -11.48 -1.94 -2.65
CA GLU A 143 -10.19 -1.88 -3.33
C GLU A 143 -9.37 -0.70 -2.82
N VAL A 144 -8.08 -0.90 -2.64
CA VAL A 144 -7.11 0.17 -2.31
C VAL A 144 -5.98 0.15 -3.32
N LEU A 145 -5.71 1.30 -3.93
CA LEU A 145 -4.66 1.49 -4.92
C LEU A 145 -4.07 2.90 -4.86
N ASP A 146 -3.07 3.17 -5.71
CA ASP A 146 -2.38 4.46 -5.81
C ASP A 146 -1.84 4.95 -4.46
N ILE A 147 -1.08 4.05 -3.81
CA ILE A 147 -0.56 4.26 -2.47
C ILE A 147 0.72 5.08 -2.54
N SER A 148 0.76 6.19 -1.81
CA SER A 148 1.91 7.06 -1.72
C SER A 148 2.13 7.59 -0.30
N PHE A 149 3.36 7.97 -0.01
CA PHE A 149 3.76 8.59 1.24
C PHE A 149 4.25 9.99 0.95
N GLN A 150 3.71 10.95 1.68
CA GLN A 150 4.11 12.34 1.63
C GLN A 150 4.99 12.62 2.83
N GLU A 151 6.25 12.98 2.58
CA GLU A 151 7.26 13.28 3.61
C GLU A 151 7.59 14.76 3.62
N PHE A 152 7.48 15.40 4.79
CA PHE A 152 7.96 16.77 5.00
C PHE A 152 9.45 16.75 5.34
N VAL A 153 10.23 17.52 4.59
CA VAL A 153 11.67 17.69 4.80
C VAL A 153 11.89 19.12 5.30
N PRO A 154 12.25 19.29 6.59
CA PRO A 154 12.59 20.60 7.13
C PRO A 154 13.80 21.20 6.42
N GLY A 155 13.78 22.52 6.27
CA GLY A 155 14.84 23.31 5.71
C GLY A 155 16.11 23.22 6.55
N HIS A 156 17.24 23.27 5.88
CA HIS A 156 18.56 23.17 6.49
C HIS A 156 19.59 23.94 5.68
N TYR A 157 20.70 24.28 6.33
CA TYR A 157 21.86 24.83 5.64
C TYR A 157 22.70 23.71 5.03
N ALA A 158 23.08 23.86 3.77
CA ALA A 158 24.08 23.05 3.09
C ALA A 158 25.27 23.96 2.74
N GLY A 159 26.26 24.01 3.63
CA GLY A 159 27.31 25.02 3.56
C GLY A 159 26.74 26.40 3.91
N GLU A 160 26.87 27.36 2.99
CA GLU A 160 26.36 28.74 3.17
C GLU A 160 24.96 28.95 2.57
N GLU A 161 24.41 27.96 1.87
CA GLU A 161 23.11 28.05 1.21
C GLU A 161 21.99 27.48 2.10
N TRP A 162 20.90 28.24 2.25
CA TRP A 162 19.68 27.76 2.90
C TRP A 162 18.83 26.96 1.90
N ILE A 163 18.63 25.68 2.20
CA ILE A 163 17.69 24.82 1.47
C ILE A 163 16.34 24.93 2.18
N ALA A 164 15.33 25.46 1.47
CA ALA A 164 13.98 25.64 2.02
C ALA A 164 13.26 24.32 2.28
N ASP A 165 12.29 24.38 3.20
CA ASP A 165 11.35 23.29 3.48
C ASP A 165 10.72 22.78 2.18
N ARG A 166 10.56 21.46 2.09
CA ARG A 166 9.87 20.85 0.95
C ARG A 166 9.07 19.63 1.37
N THR A 167 8.04 19.36 0.60
CA THR A 167 7.26 18.14 0.71
C THR A 167 7.56 17.25 -0.48
N VAL A 168 7.86 15.98 -0.23
CA VAL A 168 8.15 14.98 -1.25
C VAL A 168 7.09 13.90 -1.19
N THR A 169 6.49 13.58 -2.33
CA THR A 169 5.58 12.44 -2.46
C THR A 169 6.31 11.30 -3.15
N LYS A 170 6.30 10.12 -2.53
CA LYS A 170 6.88 8.89 -3.07
C LYS A 170 5.79 7.83 -3.17
N LYS A 171 5.67 7.17 -4.32
CA LYS A 171 4.85 5.96 -4.43
C LYS A 171 5.41 4.86 -3.54
N ILE A 172 4.54 3.98 -3.04
CA ILE A 172 4.96 2.84 -2.21
C ILE A 172 6.03 1.98 -2.91
N THR A 173 5.96 1.87 -4.23
CA THR A 173 6.91 1.11 -5.04
C THR A 173 8.32 1.70 -5.06
N GLU A 174 8.48 3.00 -4.78
CA GLU A 174 9.80 3.66 -4.73
C GLU A 174 10.61 3.35 -3.46
N PHE A 175 9.95 2.76 -2.46
CA PHE A 175 10.59 2.30 -1.22
C PHE A 175 11.19 0.91 -1.36
N TYR A 176 10.87 0.18 -2.44
CA TYR A 176 11.44 -1.12 -2.74
C TYR A 176 12.66 -1.04 -3.67
N PRO A 177 13.60 -2.00 -3.55
CA PRO A 177 13.80 -2.89 -2.42
C PRO A 177 14.25 -2.11 -1.18
N ILE A 178 13.73 -2.45 0.01
CA ILE A 178 14.11 -1.81 1.28
C ILE A 178 15.60 -2.00 1.53
N THR A 179 16.09 -3.22 1.25
CA THR A 179 17.50 -3.58 1.44
C THR A 179 18.46 -2.75 0.60
N MET A 180 18.01 -2.06 -0.46
CA MET A 180 18.87 -1.17 -1.25
C MET A 180 18.95 0.25 -0.69
N LYS A 181 18.14 0.58 0.32
CA LYS A 181 18.18 1.86 1.03
C LYS A 181 19.22 1.83 2.16
N ASP A 182 19.43 3.00 2.78
CA ASP A 182 20.26 3.11 3.97
C ASP A 182 19.67 2.25 5.12
N GLU A 183 20.52 1.53 5.84
CA GLU A 183 20.12 0.63 6.92
C GLU A 183 19.35 1.36 8.04
N SER A 184 19.67 2.65 8.24
CA SER A 184 18.96 3.51 9.19
C SER A 184 17.49 3.74 8.80
N GLU A 185 17.14 3.64 7.51
CA GLU A 185 15.79 3.82 7.00
C GLU A 185 14.93 2.56 7.09
N TRP A 186 15.53 1.37 7.19
CA TRP A 186 14.81 0.09 7.13
C TRP A 186 13.69 0.00 8.16
N SER A 187 13.96 0.39 9.41
CA SER A 187 12.96 0.35 10.50
C SER A 187 11.77 1.24 10.19
N LYS A 188 12.04 2.44 9.68
CA LYS A 188 11.01 3.44 9.37
C LYS A 188 10.12 2.90 8.26
N THR A 189 10.72 2.37 7.19
CA THR A 189 9.99 1.80 6.05
C THR A 189 9.16 0.58 6.44
N LEU A 190 9.72 -0.35 7.22
CA LEU A 190 8.99 -1.52 7.72
C LEU A 190 7.81 -1.14 8.62
N ASN A 191 8.01 -0.22 9.57
CA ASN A 191 6.94 0.30 10.42
C ASN A 191 5.83 0.97 9.59
N MET A 192 6.20 1.75 8.58
CA MET A 192 5.28 2.44 7.69
C MET A 192 4.42 1.46 6.89
N PHE A 193 5.02 0.39 6.35
CA PHE A 193 4.28 -0.65 5.65
C PHE A 193 3.37 -1.46 6.56
N LYS A 194 3.85 -1.81 7.77
CA LYS A 194 3.02 -2.48 8.77
C LYS A 194 1.82 -1.61 9.16
N ALA A 195 2.04 -0.34 9.49
CA ALA A 195 0.97 0.59 9.86
C ALA A 195 -0.07 0.74 8.74
N PHE A 196 0.39 0.82 7.48
CA PHE A 196 -0.52 0.85 6.34
C PHE A 196 -1.32 -0.45 6.20
N ASN A 197 -0.67 -1.61 6.29
CA ASN A 197 -1.32 -2.91 6.17
C ASN A 197 -2.37 -3.14 7.26
N ASP A 198 -2.03 -2.79 8.51
CA ASP A 198 -2.94 -2.88 9.66
C ASP A 198 -4.14 -1.93 9.45
N HIS A 199 -3.89 -0.68 9.05
CA HIS A 199 -4.93 0.31 8.78
C HIS A 199 -5.93 -0.16 7.70
N VAL A 200 -5.44 -0.69 6.58
CA VAL A 200 -6.32 -1.20 5.51
C VAL A 200 -7.15 -2.37 6.02
N SER A 201 -6.53 -3.31 6.73
CA SER A 201 -7.20 -4.49 7.27
C SER A 201 -8.28 -4.13 8.30
N GLU A 202 -7.97 -3.20 9.21
CA GLU A 202 -8.92 -2.70 10.21
C GLU A 202 -10.11 -1.98 9.57
N ASN A 203 -9.87 -1.14 8.57
CA ASN A 203 -10.95 -0.44 7.85
C ASN A 203 -11.86 -1.40 7.08
N MET A 204 -11.26 -2.38 6.41
CA MET A 204 -12.01 -3.42 5.69
C MET A 204 -12.92 -4.22 6.63
N ASN A 205 -12.38 -4.67 7.76
CA ASN A 205 -13.14 -5.43 8.75
C ASN A 205 -14.24 -4.56 9.39
N SER A 206 -13.91 -3.32 9.76
CA SER A 206 -14.87 -2.37 10.32
C SER A 206 -16.05 -2.08 9.39
N LEU A 207 -15.80 -1.86 8.10
CA LEU A 207 -16.86 -1.67 7.11
C LEU A 207 -17.73 -2.93 6.98
N TYR A 208 -17.11 -4.10 6.90
CA TYR A 208 -17.83 -5.37 6.80
C TYR A 208 -18.74 -5.60 8.02
N ASP A 209 -18.23 -5.37 9.21
CA ASP A 209 -18.98 -5.50 10.46
C ASP A 209 -20.12 -4.49 10.53
N TYR A 210 -19.89 -3.24 10.10
CA TYR A 210 -20.90 -2.18 10.12
C TYR A 210 -22.09 -2.49 9.20
N ILE A 211 -21.83 -3.04 8.01
CA ILE A 211 -22.88 -3.46 7.07
C ILE A 211 -23.59 -4.71 7.60
N SER A 212 -22.85 -5.70 8.10
CA SER A 212 -23.40 -6.97 8.58
C SER A 212 -24.34 -6.82 9.78
N ASN A 213 -24.04 -5.87 10.67
CA ASN A 213 -24.82 -5.65 11.88
C ASN A 213 -26.11 -4.83 11.66
N ALA A 214 -26.43 -4.43 10.42
CA ALA A 214 -27.61 -3.61 10.11
C ALA A 214 -28.95 -4.27 10.54
N ASN A 215 -29.02 -5.60 10.59
CA ASN A 215 -30.23 -6.32 10.98
C ASN A 215 -30.42 -6.48 12.51
N ALA A 216 -29.48 -5.99 13.35
CA ALA A 216 -29.55 -6.14 14.80
C ALA A 216 -30.25 -4.96 15.51
N THR A 217 -30.55 -3.88 14.79
CA THR A 217 -31.05 -2.62 15.35
C THR A 217 -32.26 -2.07 14.58
N ASP A 218 -33.19 -2.95 14.18
CA ASP A 218 -34.56 -2.51 13.91
C ASP A 218 -35.22 -2.17 15.26
N PHE A 219 -35.20 -0.89 15.62
CA PHE A 219 -36.02 -0.31 16.69
C PHE A 219 -37.37 0.18 16.14
#